data_AF-A0A2S2QDK2-F1
#
_entry.id   AF-A0A2S2QDK2-F1
#
_cell.length_a   1.000
_cell.length_b   1.000
_cell.length_c   1.000
_cell.angle_alpha   90.00
_cell.angle_beta   90.00
_cell.angle_gamma   90.00
#
_symmetry.space_group_name_H-M   'P 1'
#
loop_
_entity.id
_entity.type
_entity.pdbx_description
1 polymer ?
#
loop_
_entity_poly.entity_id
_entity_poly.type
_entity_poly.pdbx_seq_one_letter_code
_entity_poly.pdbx_strand_id
1 'polypeptide(L)'
;MERLWEQIKPLYIQIHAYVRRKMWEQYGNSVLTRRGPIPAHLLGDMWAQSWGRLDQFTRPYPSTDELNPTSAMINQNYTPKKMFKVAEEFFTSLNLSAMPQSFWEKSVLEKPPGRELVCHASAWDFYDSNDFRIKQCTSVNFMDFITAHHEMGHIQYYLQYKDQPFIYREGANEG
;
A
#
# COMPACT_ATOMS: atom_id res chain seq x y z
N MET A 1 -4.69 -9.00 -22.07
CA MET A 1 -3.65 -8.06 -21.62
C MET A 1 -3.32 -6.98 -22.65
N GLU A 2 -2.95 -7.34 -23.88
CA GLU A 2 -2.58 -6.35 -24.92
C GLU A 2 -3.66 -5.30 -25.21
N ARG A 3 -4.94 -5.72 -25.29
CA ARG A 3 -6.07 -4.79 -25.44
C ARG A 3 -6.16 -3.74 -24.31
N LEU A 4 -5.94 -4.13 -23.06
CA LEU A 4 -5.97 -3.21 -21.92
C LEU A 4 -4.76 -2.26 -21.96
N TRP A 5 -3.59 -2.79 -22.33
CA TRP A 5 -2.40 -1.96 -22.52
C TRP A 5 -2.63 -0.87 -23.57
N GLU A 6 -3.17 -1.19 -24.74
CA GLU A 6 -3.41 -0.19 -25.78
C GLU A 6 -4.44 0.89 -25.35
N GLN A 7 -5.34 0.57 -24.41
CA GLN A 7 -6.26 1.56 -23.83
C GLN A 7 -5.55 2.50 -22.82
N ILE A 8 -4.59 1.99 -22.05
CA ILE A 8 -3.85 2.77 -21.04
C ILE A 8 -2.68 3.56 -21.65
N LYS A 9 -2.09 3.03 -22.73
CA LYS A 9 -0.89 3.56 -23.39
C LYS A 9 -0.97 5.06 -23.73
N PRO A 10 -2.08 5.63 -24.24
CA PRO A 10 -2.17 7.07 -24.45
C PRO A 10 -1.93 7.88 -23.17
N LEU A 11 -2.51 7.47 -22.03
CA LEU A 11 -2.29 8.11 -20.73
C LEU A 11 -0.83 7.95 -20.27
N TYR A 12 -0.29 6.73 -20.36
CA TYR A 12 1.10 6.46 -20.00
C TYR A 12 2.07 7.35 -20.78
N ILE A 13 1.87 7.52 -22.09
CA ILE A 13 2.72 8.37 -22.93
C ILE A 13 2.67 9.85 -22.49
N GLN A 14 1.49 10.36 -22.09
CA GLN A 14 1.35 11.72 -21.57
C GLN A 14 2.09 11.89 -20.23
N ILE A 15 1.93 10.94 -19.30
CA ILE A 15 2.63 10.94 -18.01
C ILE A 15 4.15 10.84 -18.23
N HIS A 16 4.60 9.90 -19.07
CA HIS A 16 6.01 9.73 -19.43
C HIS A 16 6.59 11.02 -20.03
N ALA A 17 5.88 11.67 -20.97
CA ALA A 17 6.34 12.92 -21.57
C ALA A 17 6.43 14.07 -20.55
N TYR A 18 5.44 14.18 -19.65
CA TYR A 18 5.44 15.15 -18.57
C TYR A 18 6.62 14.94 -17.59
N VAL A 19 6.80 13.71 -17.11
CA VAL A 19 7.89 13.35 -16.19
C VAL A 19 9.24 13.58 -16.87
N ARG A 20 9.40 13.18 -18.13
CA ARG A 20 10.62 13.46 -18.91
C ARG A 20 10.92 14.95 -19.00
N ARG A 21 9.90 15.79 -19.20
CA ARG A 21 10.08 17.26 -19.20
C ARG A 21 10.55 17.76 -17.83
N LYS A 22 9.93 17.31 -16.74
CA LYS A 22 10.32 17.68 -15.37
C LYS A 22 11.72 17.23 -15.01
N MET A 23 12.11 16.02 -15.41
CA MET A 23 13.48 15.54 -15.25
C MET A 23 14.46 16.34 -16.09
N TRP A 24 14.08 16.74 -17.31
CA TRP A 24 14.91 17.60 -18.16
C TRP A 24 15.12 18.99 -17.55
N GLU A 25 14.09 19.57 -16.93
CA GLU A 25 14.19 20.81 -16.15
C GLU A 25 15.15 20.64 -14.95
N GLN A 26 15.16 19.48 -14.29
CA GLN A 26 15.96 19.20 -13.10
C GLN A 26 17.44 18.84 -13.40
N TYR A 27 17.70 17.98 -14.39
CA TYR A 27 19.02 17.39 -14.66
C TYR A 27 19.70 17.94 -15.92
N GLY A 28 18.96 18.64 -16.79
CA GLY A 28 19.51 19.27 -17.98
C GLY A 28 19.77 18.32 -19.16
N ASN A 29 20.26 18.91 -20.26
CA ASN A 29 20.38 18.23 -21.56
C ASN A 29 21.53 17.22 -21.66
N SER A 30 22.53 17.29 -20.76
CA SER A 30 23.64 16.33 -20.72
C SER A 30 23.22 14.96 -20.19
N VAL A 31 22.14 14.91 -19.40
CA VAL A 31 21.66 13.68 -18.76
C VAL A 31 20.51 13.05 -19.54
N LEU A 32 19.61 13.86 -20.11
CA LEU A 32 18.44 13.36 -20.82
C LEU A 32 18.02 14.28 -21.97
N THR A 33 17.44 13.67 -23.00
CA THR A 33 16.97 14.39 -24.19
C THR A 33 15.47 14.62 -24.12
N ARG A 34 14.97 15.70 -24.73
CA ARG A 34 13.54 16.02 -24.75
C ARG A 34 12.67 15.02 -25.51
N ARG A 35 13.26 14.21 -26.40
CA ARG A 35 12.55 13.29 -27.31
C ARG A 35 12.90 11.81 -27.13
N GLY A 36 13.97 11.48 -26.40
CA GLY A 36 14.40 10.11 -26.17
C GLY A 36 13.75 9.45 -24.94
N PRO A 37 14.08 8.18 -24.66
CA PRO A 37 13.65 7.50 -23.45
C PRO A 37 14.24 8.14 -22.18
N ILE A 38 13.60 7.90 -21.03
CA ILE A 38 14.13 8.28 -19.72
C ILE A 38 15.16 7.23 -19.27
N PRO A 39 16.35 7.62 -18.78
CA PRO A 39 17.30 6.69 -18.16
C PRO A 39 16.68 5.98 -16.95
N ALA A 40 16.68 4.64 -16.94
CA ALA A 40 15.95 3.84 -15.96
C ALA A 40 16.35 4.12 -14.50
N HIS A 41 17.63 4.35 -14.24
CA HIS A 41 18.16 4.59 -12.88
C HIS A 41 17.71 5.92 -12.24
N LEU A 42 17.00 6.78 -12.98
CA LEU A 42 16.55 8.10 -12.49
C LEU A 42 15.08 8.13 -12.08
N LEU A 43 14.35 7.00 -12.15
CA LEU A 43 12.90 6.96 -11.93
C LEU A 43 12.49 6.69 -10.47
N GLY A 44 13.42 6.86 -9.53
CA GLY A 44 13.12 6.79 -8.08
C GLY A 44 12.90 5.38 -7.53
N ASP A 45 13.05 4.36 -8.38
CA ASP A 45 12.95 2.95 -8.07
C ASP A 45 14.04 2.18 -8.83
N MET A 46 14.59 1.13 -8.21
CA MET A 46 15.71 0.35 -8.78
C MET A 46 15.37 -0.26 -10.14
N TRP A 47 14.10 -0.59 -10.36
CA TRP A 47 13.58 -1.19 -11.60
C TRP A 47 12.68 -0.25 -12.40
N ALA A 48 12.59 1.02 -12.00
CA ALA A 48 11.71 2.01 -12.59
C ALA A 48 10.22 1.60 -12.65
N GLN A 49 9.78 0.69 -11.78
CA GLN A 49 8.42 0.15 -11.81
C GLN A 49 7.39 1.06 -11.11
N SER A 50 7.85 2.00 -10.28
CA SER A 50 7.03 3.01 -9.62
C SER A 50 7.78 4.34 -9.56
N TRP A 51 7.08 5.43 -9.88
CA TRP A 51 7.68 6.77 -9.97
C TRP A 51 7.22 7.71 -8.85
N GLY A 52 6.58 7.17 -7.79
CA GLY A 52 6.05 7.97 -6.69
C GLY A 52 7.11 8.81 -5.97
N ARG A 53 8.39 8.39 -5.98
CA ARG A 53 9.49 9.16 -5.35
C ARG A 53 9.93 10.40 -6.13
N LEU A 54 9.45 10.59 -7.37
CA LEU A 54 9.76 11.78 -8.17
C LEU A 54 8.90 13.00 -7.80
N ASP A 55 7.90 12.78 -6.94
CA ASP A 55 6.88 13.73 -6.56
C ASP A 55 7.43 15.12 -6.21
N GLN A 56 8.54 15.21 -5.47
CA GLN A 56 9.17 16.46 -5.05
C GLN A 56 9.36 17.50 -6.17
N PHE A 57 9.65 17.08 -7.41
CA PHE A 57 9.85 17.98 -8.55
C PHE A 57 8.87 17.73 -9.70
N THR A 58 8.03 16.69 -9.61
CA THR A 58 6.97 16.40 -10.60
C THR A 58 5.59 16.86 -10.17
N ARG A 59 5.40 17.44 -8.98
CA ARG A 59 4.11 18.04 -8.57
C ARG A 59 3.68 19.13 -9.55
N PRO A 60 2.46 19.03 -10.15
CA PRO A 60 1.93 20.09 -11.00
C PRO A 60 1.69 21.41 -10.25
N TYR A 61 1.28 21.31 -8.98
CA TYR A 61 0.98 22.45 -8.10
C TYR A 61 1.76 22.29 -6.78
N PRO A 62 3.04 22.68 -6.74
CA PRO A 62 3.93 22.41 -5.60
C PRO A 62 3.55 23.19 -4.33
N SER A 63 2.75 24.24 -4.45
CA SER A 63 2.26 25.06 -3.32
C SER A 63 1.03 24.48 -2.64
N THR A 64 0.46 23.38 -3.16
CA THR A 64 -0.70 22.72 -2.56
C THR A 64 -0.21 21.57 -1.69
N ASP A 65 -0.55 21.61 -0.41
CA ASP A 65 -0.23 20.53 0.52
C ASP A 65 -1.02 19.28 0.16
N GLU A 66 -0.31 18.15 0.14
CA GLU A 66 -0.94 16.84 0.06
C GLU A 66 -1.61 16.54 1.40
N LEU A 67 -2.83 16.00 1.36
CA LEU A 67 -3.56 15.64 2.58
C LEU A 67 -2.84 14.47 3.27
N ASN A 68 -1.93 14.80 4.19
CA ASN A 68 -1.23 13.83 5.03
C ASN A 68 -1.63 14.05 6.49
N PRO A 69 -2.56 13.25 7.04
CA PRO A 69 -3.04 13.40 8.41
C PRO A 69 -2.04 12.90 9.47
N THR A 70 -0.81 12.50 9.13
CA THR A 70 0.16 11.92 10.08
C THR A 70 0.34 12.78 11.33
N SER A 71 0.56 14.09 11.18
CA SER A 71 0.70 14.99 12.33
C SER A 71 -0.57 15.05 13.18
N ALA A 72 -1.75 15.02 12.56
CA ALA A 72 -3.02 14.99 13.27
C ALA A 72 -3.21 13.66 14.04
N MET A 73 -2.82 12.53 13.44
CA MET A 73 -2.86 11.22 14.10
C MET A 73 -1.97 11.20 15.36
N ILE A 74 -0.74 11.72 15.25
CA ILE A 74 0.19 11.82 16.37
C ILE A 74 -0.40 12.73 17.46
N ASN A 75 -0.89 13.91 17.10
CA ASN A 75 -1.51 14.87 18.04
C ASN A 75 -2.76 14.30 18.74
N GLN A 76 -3.47 13.37 18.08
CA GLN A 76 -4.63 12.66 18.63
C GLN A 76 -4.26 11.34 19.31
N ASN A 77 -2.98 11.11 19.61
CA ASN A 77 -2.46 9.93 20.29
C ASN A 77 -2.90 8.62 19.63
N TYR A 78 -2.80 8.54 18.30
CA TYR A 78 -3.00 7.27 17.60
C TYR A 78 -1.93 6.26 18.00
N THR A 79 -2.34 5.00 18.04
CA THR A 79 -1.47 3.84 18.22
C THR A 79 -1.70 2.87 17.06
N PRO A 80 -0.76 1.95 16.77
CA PRO A 80 -0.98 0.89 15.78
C PRO A 80 -2.31 0.17 15.98
N LYS A 81 -2.61 -0.25 17.23
CA LYS A 81 -3.88 -0.92 17.56
C LYS A 81 -5.11 -0.04 17.23
N LYS A 82 -5.05 1.27 17.48
CA LYS A 82 -6.13 2.20 17.12
C LYS A 82 -6.30 2.30 15.60
N MET A 83 -5.22 2.31 14.83
CA MET A 83 -5.27 2.32 13.36
C MET A 83 -6.01 1.08 12.82
N PHE A 84 -5.68 -0.11 13.34
CA PHE A 84 -6.40 -1.35 12.98
C PHE A 84 -7.86 -1.35 13.46
N LYS A 85 -8.18 -0.74 14.60
CA LYS A 85 -9.56 -0.60 15.08
C LYS A 85 -10.41 0.30 14.19
N VAL A 86 -9.84 1.40 13.69
CA VAL A 86 -10.51 2.24 12.69
C VAL A 86 -10.72 1.48 11.39
N ALA A 87 -9.74 0.66 10.96
CA ALA A 87 -9.93 -0.22 9.80
C ALA A 87 -11.06 -1.25 10.02
N GLU A 88 -11.15 -1.87 11.21
CA GLU A 88 -12.26 -2.76 11.57
C GLU A 88 -13.62 -2.03 11.54
N GLU A 89 -13.68 -0.80 12.04
CA GLU A 89 -14.89 0.04 11.97
C GLU A 89 -15.32 0.30 10.53
N PHE A 90 -14.37 0.58 9.63
CA PHE A 90 -14.67 0.73 8.19
C PHE A 90 -15.34 -0.54 7.63
N PHE A 91 -14.79 -1.73 7.85
CA PHE A 91 -15.38 -2.96 7.31
C PHE A 91 -16.73 -3.30 7.96
N THR A 92 -16.85 -3.14 9.28
CA THR A 92 -18.12 -3.40 9.97
C THR A 92 -19.21 -2.38 9.63
N SER A 93 -18.85 -1.14 9.28
CA SER A 93 -19.80 -0.14 8.74
C SER A 93 -20.41 -0.56 7.40
N LEU A 94 -19.72 -1.42 6.64
CA LEU A 94 -20.19 -2.04 5.40
C LEU A 94 -20.91 -3.37 5.64
N ASN A 95 -21.22 -3.70 6.90
CA ASN A 95 -21.83 -4.96 7.31
C ASN A 95 -20.97 -6.20 7.01
N LEU A 96 -19.64 -6.05 7.01
CA LEU A 96 -18.69 -7.16 6.96
C LEU A 96 -18.31 -7.63 8.38
N SER A 97 -17.54 -8.73 8.47
CA SER A 97 -17.24 -9.39 9.74
C SER A 97 -16.32 -8.54 10.63
N ALA A 98 -16.59 -8.50 11.94
CA ALA A 98 -15.60 -7.99 12.90
C ALA A 98 -14.40 -8.95 13.00
N MET A 99 -13.25 -8.46 13.44
CA MET A 99 -12.09 -9.32 13.66
C MET A 99 -12.32 -10.20 14.90
N PRO A 100 -11.99 -11.51 14.83
CA PRO A 100 -12.13 -12.39 15.97
C PRO A 100 -11.20 -11.97 17.12
N GLN A 101 -11.51 -12.37 18.35
CA GLN A 101 -10.68 -12.04 19.51
C GLN A 101 -9.23 -12.55 19.36
N SER A 102 -9.06 -13.75 18.79
CA SER A 102 -7.77 -14.36 18.48
C SER A 102 -6.87 -13.47 17.63
N PHE A 103 -7.45 -12.73 16.66
CA PHE A 103 -6.72 -11.78 15.82
C PHE A 103 -6.03 -10.71 16.66
N TRP A 104 -6.75 -10.11 17.61
CA TRP A 104 -6.22 -9.03 18.47
C TRP A 104 -5.17 -9.51 19.48
N GLU A 105 -5.29 -10.76 19.93
CA GLU A 105 -4.39 -11.35 20.92
C GLU A 105 -3.09 -11.86 20.31
N LYS A 106 -3.15 -12.37 19.07
CA LYS A 106 -2.05 -13.11 18.46
C LYS A 106 -1.36 -12.39 17.30
N SER A 107 -1.96 -11.32 16.76
CA SER A 107 -1.32 -10.52 15.70
C SER A 107 -0.16 -9.69 16.23
N VAL A 108 0.85 -9.48 15.38
CA VAL A 108 1.96 -8.56 15.64
C VAL A 108 1.66 -7.27 14.89
N LEU A 109 0.99 -6.33 15.57
CA LEU A 109 0.57 -5.04 14.98
C LEU A 109 1.61 -3.93 15.16
N GLU A 110 2.65 -4.17 15.95
CA GLU A 110 3.78 -3.27 16.23
C GLU A 110 5.04 -4.11 16.43
N LYS A 111 6.23 -3.57 16.13
CA LYS A 111 7.49 -4.28 16.34
C LYS A 111 7.77 -4.45 17.85
N PRO A 112 7.80 -5.67 18.40
CA PRO A 112 8.19 -5.89 19.78
C PRO A 112 9.68 -5.54 20.01
N PRO A 113 10.03 -5.06 21.21
CA PRO A 113 11.41 -4.73 21.55
C PRO A 113 12.29 -5.98 21.60
N GLY A 114 13.54 -5.84 21.13
CA GLY A 114 14.56 -6.89 21.25
C GLY A 114 14.35 -8.15 20.40
N ARG A 115 13.46 -8.09 19.39
CA ARG A 115 13.21 -9.20 18.47
C ARG A 115 13.42 -8.80 17.01
N GLU A 116 14.19 -9.60 16.30
CA GLU A 116 14.32 -9.49 14.85
C GLU A 116 13.12 -10.14 14.16
N LEU A 117 12.54 -9.42 13.20
CA LEU A 117 11.31 -9.78 12.51
C LEU A 117 11.37 -9.31 11.06
N VAL A 118 10.75 -10.09 10.16
CA VAL A 118 10.44 -9.62 8.81
C VAL A 118 9.33 -8.57 8.92
N CYS A 119 9.68 -7.29 8.77
CA CYS A 119 8.74 -6.18 8.97
C CYS A 119 7.80 -5.90 7.81
N HIS A 120 8.03 -6.50 6.63
CA HIS A 120 7.09 -6.39 5.52
C HIS A 120 5.70 -6.86 5.95
N ALA A 121 4.68 -6.04 5.70
CA ALA A 121 3.30 -6.32 6.08
C ALA A 121 2.82 -7.61 5.40
N SER A 122 1.96 -8.35 6.10
CA SER A 122 1.40 -9.61 5.61
C SER A 122 0.23 -10.05 6.48
N ALA A 123 -0.79 -10.61 5.84
CA ALA A 123 -1.95 -11.22 6.45
C ALA A 123 -1.89 -12.75 6.30
N TRP A 124 -2.27 -13.47 7.35
CA TRP A 124 -2.08 -14.90 7.48
C TRP A 124 -3.40 -15.61 7.83
N ASP A 125 -3.78 -16.57 7.00
CA ASP A 125 -4.77 -17.60 7.31
C ASP A 125 -4.02 -18.86 7.81
N PHE A 126 -4.40 -19.38 8.98
CA PHE A 126 -3.80 -20.59 9.54
C PHE A 126 -4.57 -21.86 9.14
N TYR A 127 -5.58 -21.74 8.28
CA TYR A 127 -6.35 -22.82 7.67
C TYR A 127 -7.15 -23.70 8.64
N ASP A 128 -7.31 -23.27 9.89
CA ASP A 128 -8.13 -23.93 10.91
C ASP A 128 -9.55 -23.31 11.03
N SER A 129 -9.88 -22.39 10.13
CA SER A 129 -11.13 -21.60 10.09
C SER A 129 -11.36 -20.69 11.32
N ASN A 130 -10.36 -20.48 12.17
CA ASN A 130 -10.49 -19.76 13.44
C ASN A 130 -9.36 -18.74 13.72
N ASP A 131 -8.15 -19.01 13.25
CA ASP A 131 -6.95 -18.22 13.56
C ASP A 131 -6.48 -17.45 12.31
N PHE A 132 -6.69 -16.13 12.35
CA PHE A 132 -6.32 -15.19 11.30
C PHE A 132 -5.49 -14.08 11.93
N ARG A 133 -4.36 -13.72 11.32
CA ARG A 133 -3.40 -12.78 11.95
C ARG A 133 -2.77 -11.83 10.95
N ILE A 134 -2.38 -10.65 11.44
CA ILE A 134 -1.49 -9.73 10.72
C ILE A 134 -0.13 -9.68 11.40
N LYS A 135 0.92 -9.56 10.59
CA LYS A 135 2.28 -9.25 11.03
C LYS A 135 2.79 -8.03 10.29
N GLN A 136 2.73 -6.88 10.96
CA GLN A 136 3.17 -5.57 10.44
C GLN A 136 3.92 -4.79 11.52
N CYS A 137 5.11 -4.26 11.20
CA CYS A 137 5.84 -3.34 12.07
C CYS A 137 5.29 -1.91 11.92
N THR A 138 4.04 -1.70 12.34
CA THR A 138 3.31 -0.46 12.09
C THR A 138 3.90 0.71 12.86
N SER A 139 4.13 1.82 12.16
CA SER A 139 4.41 3.14 12.72
C SER A 139 3.19 4.04 12.57
N VAL A 140 3.04 5.03 13.45
CA VAL A 140 1.90 5.97 13.40
C VAL A 140 2.13 7.01 12.30
N ASN A 141 1.74 6.65 11.07
CA ASN A 141 1.75 7.52 9.91
C ASN A 141 0.64 7.13 8.91
N PHE A 142 0.36 8.01 7.95
CA PHE A 142 -0.72 7.79 7.00
C PHE A 142 -0.49 6.61 6.04
N MET A 143 0.76 6.34 5.65
CA MET A 143 1.07 5.20 4.77
C MET A 143 0.78 3.86 5.45
N ASP A 144 1.18 3.72 6.71
CA ASP A 144 0.91 2.51 7.49
C ASP A 144 -0.58 2.39 7.87
N PHE A 145 -1.30 3.52 7.95
CA PHE A 145 -2.75 3.53 8.13
C PHE A 145 -3.48 2.93 6.91
N ILE A 146 -3.07 3.32 5.70
CA ILE A 146 -3.59 2.72 4.47
C ILE A 146 -3.17 1.24 4.37
N THR A 147 -1.93 0.92 4.74
CA THR A 147 -1.43 -0.47 4.75
C THR A 147 -2.24 -1.34 5.72
N ALA A 148 -2.61 -0.83 6.89
CA ALA A 148 -3.48 -1.55 7.82
C ALA A 148 -4.84 -1.91 7.20
N HIS A 149 -5.42 -1.03 6.37
CA HIS A 149 -6.66 -1.34 5.62
C HIS A 149 -6.43 -2.40 4.54
N HIS A 150 -5.30 -2.32 3.83
CA HIS A 150 -4.90 -3.33 2.84
C HIS A 150 -4.83 -4.73 3.47
N GLU A 151 -4.07 -4.88 4.56
CA GLU A 151 -3.89 -6.17 5.24
C GLU A 151 -5.20 -6.68 5.87
N MET A 152 -6.02 -5.78 6.43
CA MET A 152 -7.35 -6.14 6.93
C MET A 152 -8.30 -6.60 5.82
N GLY A 153 -8.10 -6.12 4.59
CA GLY A 153 -8.81 -6.61 3.41
C GLY A 153 -8.54 -8.09 3.13
N HIS A 154 -7.28 -8.53 3.25
CA HIS A 154 -6.93 -9.95 3.16
C HIS A 154 -7.62 -10.76 4.27
N ILE A 155 -7.59 -10.28 5.53
CA ILE A 155 -8.26 -10.97 6.64
C ILE A 155 -9.77 -11.06 6.42
N GLN A 156 -10.41 -10.03 5.87
CA GLN A 156 -11.83 -10.11 5.50
C GLN A 156 -12.07 -11.20 4.46
N TYR A 157 -11.25 -11.28 3.43
CA TYR A 157 -11.34 -12.34 2.43
C TYR A 157 -11.24 -13.72 3.11
N TYR A 158 -10.31 -13.85 4.06
CA TYR A 158 -10.13 -15.08 4.83
C TYR A 158 -11.36 -15.46 5.64
N LEU A 159 -11.96 -14.50 6.33
CA LEU A 159 -13.17 -14.70 7.11
C LEU A 159 -14.37 -15.11 6.24
N GLN A 160 -14.50 -14.56 5.02
CA GLN A 160 -15.64 -14.84 4.14
C GLN A 160 -15.61 -16.24 3.52
N TYR A 161 -14.43 -16.75 3.16
CA TYR A 161 -14.33 -18.07 2.52
C TYR A 161 -14.00 -19.21 3.49
N LYS A 162 -13.89 -18.95 4.81
CA LYS A 162 -13.33 -19.89 5.79
C LYS A 162 -14.09 -21.21 5.90
N ASP A 163 -15.33 -21.25 5.42
CA ASP A 163 -16.20 -22.43 5.45
C ASP A 163 -16.19 -23.19 4.11
N GLN A 164 -15.47 -22.69 3.09
CA GLN A 164 -15.22 -23.42 1.85
C GLN A 164 -14.28 -24.63 2.09
N PRO A 165 -14.35 -25.68 1.25
CA PRO A 165 -13.34 -26.73 1.22
C PRO A 165 -11.94 -26.14 1.09
N PHE A 166 -10.96 -26.75 1.77
CA PHE A 166 -9.58 -26.24 1.86
C PHE A 166 -9.00 -25.80 0.51
N ILE A 167 -9.20 -26.60 -0.55
CA ILE A 167 -8.68 -26.33 -1.90
C ILE A 167 -9.30 -25.10 -2.60
N TYR A 168 -10.37 -24.52 -2.04
CA TYR A 168 -11.07 -23.36 -2.59
C TYR A 168 -10.93 -22.11 -1.69
N ARG A 169 -10.05 -22.14 -0.68
CA ARG A 169 -9.77 -21.01 0.21
C ARG A 169 -8.68 -20.11 -0.35
N GLU A 170 -8.91 -19.61 -1.56
CA GLU A 170 -8.04 -18.65 -2.24
C GLU A 170 -8.89 -17.59 -2.93
N GLY A 171 -8.23 -16.54 -3.43
CA GLY A 171 -8.85 -15.58 -4.34
C GLY A 171 -9.43 -16.28 -5.57
N ALA A 172 -10.47 -15.70 -6.17
CA ALA A 172 -11.02 -16.22 -7.43
C ALA A 172 -9.96 -16.30 -8.57
N ASN A 173 -8.88 -15.53 -8.46
CA ASN A 173 -7.68 -15.56 -9.28
C ASN A 173 -6.49 -14.98 -8.48
N GLU A 174 -5.30 -14.97 -9.07
CA GLU A 174 -4.06 -14.51 -8.44
C GLU A 174 -3.99 -13.00 -8.17
N GLY A 175 -4.92 -12.19 -8.71
CA GLY A 175 -5.05 -10.76 -8.43
C GLY A 175 -3.84 -9.92 -8.83
#